data_AF-A0A380NXG8-F1
#
_entry.id   AF-A0A380NXG8-F1
#
_cell.length_a   1.000
_cell.length_b   1.000
_cell.length_c   1.000
_cell.angle_alpha   90.00
_cell.angle_beta   90.00
_cell.angle_gamma   90.00
#
_symmetry.space_group_name_H-M   'P 1'
#
loop_
_entity.id
_entity.type
_entity.pdbx_description
1 polymer ?
#
loop_
_entity_poly.entity_id
_entity_poly.type
_entity_poly.pdbx_seq_one_letter_code
_entity_poly.pdbx_strand_id
1 'polypeptide(L)' 'MASLVTSLGGATGPALNPARDLGSRLMHAVLPLQHKGSSHWDYAWVPVVAPIVGATVATICIHLF' A
#
# COMPACT_ATOMS: atom_id res chain seq x y z
N MET A 1 -9.26 -13.23 -2.88
CA MET A 1 -8.17 -12.33 -2.40
C MET A 1 -6.79 -12.80 -2.87
N ALA A 2 -6.40 -14.08 -2.65
CA ALA A 2 -5.08 -14.59 -3.02
C ALA A 2 -4.74 -14.45 -4.52
N SER A 3 -5.71 -14.70 -5.42
CA SER A 3 -5.51 -14.54 -6.86
C SER A 3 -5.17 -13.11 -7.28
N LEU A 4 -5.83 -12.09 -6.71
CA LEU A 4 -5.55 -10.68 -6.99
C LEU A 4 -4.11 -10.30 -6.62
N VAL A 5 -3.62 -10.80 -5.48
CA VAL A 5 -2.24 -10.58 -5.01
C VAL A 5 -1.24 -11.26 -5.93
N THR A 6 -1.51 -12.48 -6.39
CA THR A 6 -0.58 -13.20 -7.27
C THR A 6 -0.57 -12.63 -8.69
N SER A 7 -1.70 -12.11 -9.19
CA SER A 7 -1.81 -11.59 -10.55
C SER A 7 -1.39 -10.12 -10.69
N LEU A 8 -1.62 -9.28 -9.67
CA LEU A 8 -1.34 -7.83 -9.71
C LEU A 8 -0.35 -7.35 -8.65
N GLY A 9 0.11 -8.22 -7.75
CA GLY A 9 0.91 -7.82 -6.60
C GLY A 9 2.41 -7.62 -6.85
N GLY A 10 2.88 -7.54 -8.10
CA GLY A 10 4.28 -7.51 -8.58
C GLY A 10 5.33 -6.79 -7.72
N ALA A 11 6.05 -5.78 -8.23
CA ALA A 11 7.19 -5.19 -7.50
C ALA A 11 6.80 -4.45 -6.20
N THR A 12 5.52 -4.11 -6.02
CA THR A 12 5.02 -3.26 -4.94
C THR A 12 4.30 -4.03 -3.82
N GLY A 13 4.07 -5.33 -3.98
CA GLY A 13 3.15 -6.08 -3.14
C GLY A 13 1.69 -5.59 -3.28
N PRO A 14 0.72 -6.26 -2.64
CA PRO A 14 -0.66 -5.79 -2.59
C PRO A 14 -0.82 -4.68 -1.54
N ALA A 15 -0.18 -3.54 -1.77
CA ALA A 15 -0.28 -2.35 -0.92
C ALA A 15 -1.58 -1.57 -1.22
N LEU A 16 -2.70 -2.29 -1.24
CA LEU A 16 -4.02 -1.79 -1.62
C LEU A 16 -4.72 -1.05 -0.46
N ASN A 17 -4.16 -1.12 0.75
CA ASN A 17 -4.77 -0.54 1.94
C ASN A 17 -3.75 0.37 2.67
N PRO A 18 -4.02 1.68 2.76
CA PRO A 18 -3.14 2.63 3.44
C PRO A 18 -2.94 2.29 4.93
N ALA A 19 -3.97 1.83 5.63
CA ALA A 19 -3.85 1.47 7.05
C ALA A 19 -2.97 0.23 7.26
N ARG A 20 -2.97 -0.71 6.30
CA ARG A 20 -2.09 -1.90 6.32
C ARG A 20 -0.61 -1.51 6.16
N ASP A 21 -0.33 -0.54 5.29
CA ASP A 21 1.04 -0.15 4.96
C ASP A 21 1.61 0.89 5.96
N LEU A 22 0.84 1.92 6.31
CA LEU A 22 1.27 2.94 7.27
C LEU A 22 1.40 2.40 8.69
N GLY A 23 0.47 1.55 9.14
CA GLY A 23 0.50 1.00 10.50
C GLY A 23 1.71 0.09 10.73
N SER A 24 2.02 -0.77 9.76
CA SER A 24 3.20 -1.64 9.83
C SER A 24 4.51 -0.85 9.78
N ARG A 25 4.58 0.23 8.98
CA ARG A 25 5.71 1.16 8.95
C ARG A 25 5.89 1.93 10.26
N LEU A 26 4.80 2.42 10.86
CA LEU A 26 4.86 3.13 12.14
C LEU A 26 5.35 2.21 13.25
N MET A 27 4.84 0.97 13.32
CA MET A 27 5.32 -0.02 14.28
C MET A 27 6.79 -0.40 14.04
N HIS A 28 7.20 -0.55 12.78
CA HIS A 28 8.61 -0.74 12.43
C HIS A 28 9.48 0.46 12.83
N ALA A 29 8.95 1.69 12.78
CA ALA A 29 9.63 2.91 13.20
C ALA A 29 9.80 3.03 14.73
N VAL A 30 8.77 2.63 15.48
CA VAL A 30 8.70 2.78 16.94
C VAL A 30 9.38 1.62 17.68
N LEU A 31 9.30 0.38 17.16
CA LEU A 31 9.89 -0.78 17.83
C LEU A 31 11.41 -0.83 17.67
N PRO A 32 12.18 -1.00 18.77
CA PRO A 32 13.63 -1.18 18.70
C PRO A 32 13.95 -2.59 18.19
N LEU A 33 14.10 -2.73 16.87
CA LEU A 33 14.47 -3.98 16.21
C LEU A 33 16.00 -4.02 16.00
N GLN A 34 16.62 -5.12 16.42
CA GLN A 34 18.04 -5.38 16.17
C GLN A 34 18.25 -5.66 14.67
N HIS A 35 19.25 -5.03 14.02
CA HIS A 35 19.53 -5.10 12.57
C HIS A 35 18.45 -4.47 11.66
N LYS A 36 17.78 -3.42 12.12
CA LYS A 36 16.73 -2.73 11.36
C LYS A 36 17.27 -2.06 10.08
N GLY A 37 16.64 -2.35 8.94
CA GLY A 37 16.85 -1.64 7.67
C GLY A 37 16.12 -0.29 7.60
N SER A 38 16.17 0.38 6.44
CA SER A 38 15.45 1.65 6.25
C SER A 38 13.93 1.43 6.27
N SER A 39 13.16 2.36 6.86
CA SER A 39 11.68 2.28 6.86
C SER A 39 11.03 2.79 5.55
N HIS A 40 11.85 3.04 4.52
CA HIS A 40 11.45 3.44 3.16
C HIS A 40 10.40 4.56 3.11
N TRP A 41 10.56 5.60 3.93
CA TRP A 41 9.62 6.72 4.05
C TRP A 41 9.38 7.45 2.72
N ASP A 42 10.38 7.48 1.83
CA ASP A 42 10.25 8.04 0.48
C ASP A 42 9.18 7.34 -0.38
N TYR A 43 8.87 6.07 -0.07
CA TYR A 43 7.82 5.30 -0.75
C TYR A 43 6.51 5.24 0.05
N ALA A 44 6.46 5.76 1.29
CA ALA A 44 5.31 5.59 2.18
C ALA A 44 4.04 6.33 1.70
N TRP A 45 4.18 7.34 0.84
CA TRP A 45 3.05 8.08 0.27
C TRP A 45 2.38 7.35 -0.89
N VAL A 46 3.12 6.52 -1.64
CA VAL A 46 2.62 5.76 -2.81
C VAL A 46 1.45 4.84 -2.44
N PRO A 47 1.52 3.98 -1.40
CA PRO A 47 0.43 3.11 -0.99
C PRO A 47 -0.73 3.85 -0.30
N VAL A 48 -0.66 5.17 -0.19
CA VAL A 48 -1.77 6.02 0.30
C VAL A 48 -2.45 6.71 -0.85
N VAL A 49 -1.69 7.40 -1.70
CA VAL A 49 -2.23 8.18 -2.81
C VAL A 49 -2.69 7.28 -3.95
N ALA A 50 -1.93 6.23 -4.29
CA ALA A 50 -2.28 5.36 -5.41
C ALA A 50 -3.60 4.60 -5.21
N PRO A 51 -3.91 4.01 -4.03
CA PRO A 51 -5.20 3.36 -3.82
C PRO A 51 -6.38 4.33 -3.80
N ILE A 52 -6.21 5.54 -3.26
CA ILE A 52 -7.28 6.56 -3.23
C ILE A 52 -7.63 7.02 -4.65
N VAL A 53 -6.61 7.32 -5.46
CA VAL A 53 -6.81 7.74 -6.86
C VAL A 53 -7.38 6.59 -7.67
N GLY A 54 -6.84 5.38 -7.52
CA GLY A 54 -7.32 4.18 -8.20
C GLY A 54 -8.78 3.84 -7.87
N ALA A 55 -9.16 3.93 -6.59
CA ALA A 55 -10.55 3.74 -6.16
C ALA A 55 -11.47 4.82 -6.75
N THR A 56 -11.05 6.09 -6.71
CA THR A 56 -11.84 7.21 -7.26
C THR A 56 -12.09 7.04 -8.76
N VAL A 57 -11.05 6.72 -9.54
CA VAL A 57 -11.17 6.49 -10.98
C VAL A 57 -12.04 5.27 -11.28
N ALA A 58 -11.86 4.17 -10.54
CA ALA A 58 -12.67 2.98 -10.70
C ALA A 58 -14.16 3.25 -10.41
N THR A 59 -14.48 4.01 -9.37
CA THR A 59 -15.85 4.43 -9.05
C THR A 59 -16.45 5.27 -10.17
N ILE A 60 -15.70 6.25 -10.71
CA ILE A 60 -16.16 7.08 -11.83
C ILE A 60 -16.40 6.21 -13.06
N CYS A 61 -15.47 5.33 -13.43
CA CYS A 61 -15.63 4.46 -14.59
C CYS A 61 -16.84 3.53 -14.43
N ILE A 62 -17.03 2.89 -13.28
CA ILE A 62 -18.21 2.04 -13.03
C ILE A 62 -19.51 2.84 -13.12
N HIS A 63 -19.52 4.10 -12.73
CA HIS A 63 -20.74 4.92 -12.77
C HIS A 63 -21.09 5.43 -14.18
N LEU A 64 -20.14 5.39 -15.12
CA LEU A 64 -20.31 5.86 -16.50
C LEU A 64 -20.75 4.76 -17.47
N PHE A 65 -20.70 3.49 -17.08
CA PHE A 65 -21.10 2.32 -17.87
C PHE A 65 -22.31 1.62 -17.25
#